data_AF-A0A937NR54-F1
#
_entry.id   AF-A0A937NR54-F1
#
_cell.length_a   1.000
_cell.length_b   1.000
_cell.length_c   1.000
_cell.angle_alpha   90.00
_cell.angle_beta   90.00
_cell.angle_gamma   90.00
#
_symmetry.space_group_name_H-M   'P 1'
#
loop_
_entity.id
_entity.type
_entity.pdbx_description
1 polymer ?
#
loop_
_entity_poly.entity_id
_entity_poly.type
_entity_poly.pdbx_seq_one_letter_code
_entity_poly.pdbx_strand_id
1 'polypeptide(L)'
;MKKRIRIQGLAILAALVVLAVFGRYILADSRSIISCILGFLLLLLGYFLRIGARGLKSELNPDGNTLIVSGIYALTRNPMYLGTLLIGTGIVTALFHWWVMAIFVTVYLSIYIPQMNKEAQLLRLRFGKIFESYCRSTPIFLPSLKSIFKSSPPGYLKIKSCWIKKELISLVLTSVLILGIILWRILIGR
;
A
#
# COMPACT_ATOMS: atom_id res chain seq x y z
N MET A 1 -12.88 17.32 -7.47
CA MET A 1 -12.92 15.93 -8.00
C MET A 1 -12.39 15.79 -9.43
N LYS A 2 -12.84 16.60 -10.41
CA LYS A 2 -12.42 16.50 -11.82
C LYS A 2 -10.88 16.57 -12.06
N LYS A 3 -10.15 17.46 -11.35
CA LYS A 3 -8.68 17.53 -11.44
C LYS A 3 -7.97 16.25 -11.00
N ARG A 4 -8.44 15.59 -9.93
CA ARG A 4 -7.84 14.36 -9.38
C ARG A 4 -7.95 13.19 -10.35
N ILE A 5 -9.12 13.04 -11.00
CA ILE A 5 -9.37 11.99 -12.00
C ILE A 5 -8.49 12.20 -13.24
N ARG A 6 -8.34 13.45 -13.71
CA ARG A 6 -7.46 13.77 -14.85
C ARG A 6 -5.99 13.47 -14.55
N ILE A 7 -5.49 13.84 -13.37
CA ILE A 7 -4.11 13.56 -12.95
C ILE A 7 -3.87 12.05 -12.84
N GLN A 8 -4.81 11.31 -12.26
CA GLN A 8 -4.72 9.86 -12.16
C GLN A 8 -4.74 9.18 -13.54
N GLY A 9 -5.61 9.63 -14.45
CA GLY A 9 -5.66 9.13 -15.82
C GLY A 9 -4.36 9.40 -16.58
N LEU A 10 -3.78 10.59 -16.44
CA LEU A 10 -2.51 10.94 -17.08
C LEU A 10 -1.34 10.11 -16.53
N ALA A 11 -1.32 9.87 -15.22
CA ALA A 11 -0.31 9.02 -14.59
C ALA A 11 -0.41 7.56 -15.03
N ILE A 12 -1.63 7.02 -15.16
CA ILE A 12 -1.87 5.67 -15.70
C ILE A 12 -1.40 5.60 -17.15
N LEU A 13 -1.75 6.58 -17.98
CA LEU A 13 -1.32 6.64 -19.37
C LEU A 13 0.22 6.69 -19.48
N ALA A 14 0.88 7.53 -18.69
CA ALA A 14 2.33 7.60 -18.64
C ALA A 14 2.97 6.26 -18.23
N ALA A 15 2.41 5.59 -17.20
CA ALA A 15 2.89 4.28 -16.78
C ALA A 15 2.73 3.22 -17.89
N LEU A 16 1.61 3.24 -18.62
CA LEU A 16 1.39 2.34 -19.77
C LEU A 16 2.37 2.62 -20.92
N VAL A 17 2.65 3.90 -21.22
CA VAL A 17 3.66 4.27 -22.23
C VAL A 17 5.04 3.80 -21.82
N VAL A 18 5.43 3.99 -20.55
CA VAL A 18 6.71 3.48 -20.03
C VAL A 18 6.79 1.97 -20.14
N LEU A 19 5.71 1.25 -19.81
CA LEU A 19 5.65 -0.20 -19.97
C LEU A 19 5.72 -0.64 -21.44
N ALA A 20 5.07 0.08 -22.35
CA ALA A 20 5.09 -0.25 -23.77
C ALA A 20 6.49 -0.02 -24.40
N VAL A 21 7.16 1.07 -24.04
CA VAL A 21 8.45 1.47 -24.63
C VAL A 21 9.63 0.77 -23.95
N PHE A 22 9.61 0.69 -22.61
CA PHE A 22 10.73 0.19 -21.82
C PHE A 22 10.44 -1.18 -21.19
N GLY A 23 9.28 -1.78 -21.45
CA GLY A 23 8.88 -3.05 -20.83
C GLY A 23 9.92 -4.15 -20.95
N ARG A 24 10.54 -4.30 -22.12
CA ARG A 24 11.60 -5.29 -22.36
C ARG A 24 12.83 -5.12 -21.44
N TYR A 25 13.15 -3.89 -21.02
CA TYR A 25 14.29 -3.61 -20.15
C TYR A 25 13.94 -3.68 -18.66
N ILE A 26 12.69 -3.38 -18.30
CA ILE A 26 12.24 -3.26 -16.90
C ILE A 26 11.65 -4.59 -16.40
N LEU A 27 10.98 -5.35 -17.26
CA LEU A 27 10.38 -6.66 -16.93
C LEU A 27 11.44 -7.76 -16.95
N ALA A 28 11.51 -8.56 -15.88
CA ALA A 28 12.59 -9.54 -15.72
C ALA A 28 12.40 -10.78 -16.59
N ASP A 29 13.32 -11.07 -17.53
CA ASP A 29 13.20 -12.17 -18.52
C ASP A 29 12.89 -13.55 -17.96
N SER A 30 13.48 -13.90 -16.82
CA SER A 30 13.17 -15.13 -16.09
C SER A 30 12.88 -14.80 -14.63
N ARG A 31 11.73 -15.28 -14.14
CA ARG A 31 11.35 -15.17 -12.73
C ARG A 31 11.20 -16.52 -12.09
N SER A 32 11.92 -16.69 -10.98
CA SER A 32 11.72 -17.82 -10.09
C SER A 32 10.31 -17.79 -9.54
N ILE A 33 9.69 -18.96 -9.46
CA ILE A 33 8.40 -19.18 -8.79
C ILE A 33 8.42 -18.58 -7.37
N ILE A 34 9.58 -18.62 -6.70
CA ILE A 34 9.77 -18.05 -5.37
C ILE A 34 9.52 -16.53 -5.37
N SER A 35 10.04 -15.79 -6.36
CA SER A 35 9.82 -14.35 -6.47
C SER A 35 8.35 -14.02 -6.75
N CYS A 36 7.66 -14.84 -7.54
CA CYS A 36 6.23 -14.69 -7.80
C CYS A 36 5.40 -14.92 -6.53
N ILE A 37 5.68 -16.00 -5.78
CA ILE A 37 5.00 -16.31 -4.51
C ILE A 37 5.26 -15.19 -3.50
N LEU A 38 6.52 -14.79 -3.32
CA LEU A 38 6.89 -13.73 -2.38
C LEU A 38 6.21 -12.40 -2.75
N GLY A 39 6.22 -12.05 -4.04
CA GLY A 39 5.54 -10.85 -4.53
C GLY A 39 4.04 -10.87 -4.26
N PHE A 40 3.39 -12.02 -4.46
CA PHE A 40 1.96 -12.19 -4.19
C PHE A 40 1.64 -12.12 -2.69
N LEU A 41 2.46 -12.73 -1.83
CA LEU A 41 2.31 -12.64 -0.37
C LEU A 41 2.44 -11.20 0.14
N LEU A 42 3.40 -10.44 -0.38
CA LEU A 42 3.55 -9.01 -0.06
C LEU A 42 2.33 -8.20 -0.51
N LEU A 43 1.80 -8.49 -1.70
CA LEU A 43 0.59 -7.87 -2.22
C LEU A 43 -0.61 -8.15 -1.31
N LEU A 44 -0.83 -9.40 -0.91
CA LEU A 44 -1.91 -9.77 0.01
C LEU A 44 -1.77 -9.07 1.37
N LEU A 45 -0.56 -9.05 1.93
CA LEU A 45 -0.29 -8.35 3.18
C LEU A 45 -0.56 -6.84 3.07
N GLY A 46 -0.20 -6.22 1.95
CA GLY A 46 -0.47 -4.82 1.71
C GLY A 46 -1.96 -4.50 1.60
N TYR A 47 -2.73 -5.36 0.92
CA TYR A 47 -4.19 -5.24 0.88
C TYR A 47 -4.84 -5.48 2.25
N PHE A 48 -4.34 -6.42 3.04
CA PHE A 48 -4.79 -6.65 4.41
C PHE A 48 -4.69 -5.36 5.26
N LEU A 49 -3.52 -4.69 5.22
CA LEU A 49 -3.33 -3.42 5.92
C LEU A 49 -4.27 -2.32 5.41
N ARG A 50 -4.49 -2.21 4.09
CA ARG A 50 -5.39 -1.21 3.51
C ARG A 50 -6.85 -1.45 3.86
N ILE A 51 -7.32 -2.70 3.77
CA ILE A 51 -8.68 -3.09 4.12
C ILE A 51 -8.96 -2.72 5.57
N GLY A 52 -8.07 -3.09 6.49
CA GLY A 52 -8.25 -2.79 7.90
C GLY A 52 -8.12 -1.30 8.22
N ALA A 53 -7.15 -0.59 7.63
CA ALA A 53 -6.98 0.86 7.83
C ALA A 53 -8.17 1.69 7.32
N ARG A 54 -8.68 1.36 6.12
CA ARG A 54 -9.84 2.02 5.53
C ARG A 54 -11.15 1.63 6.22
N GLY A 55 -11.25 0.37 6.63
CA GLY A 55 -12.36 -0.17 7.42
C GLY A 55 -12.53 0.58 8.74
N LEU A 56 -11.48 0.59 9.57
CA LEU A 56 -11.46 1.33 10.84
C LEU A 56 -11.77 2.82 10.63
N LYS A 57 -11.16 3.44 9.62
CA LYS A 57 -11.40 4.86 9.32
C LYS A 57 -12.87 5.14 9.00
N SER A 58 -13.51 4.28 8.23
CA SER A 58 -14.92 4.43 7.87
C SER A 58 -15.89 4.18 9.04
N GLU A 59 -15.49 3.40 10.04
CA GLU A 59 -16.34 3.03 11.16
C GLU A 59 -16.19 3.99 12.33
N LEU A 60 -14.95 4.31 12.70
CA LEU A 60 -14.63 5.09 13.89
C LEU A 60 -14.45 6.58 13.61
N ASN A 61 -14.31 6.97 12.33
CA ASN A 61 -14.13 8.36 11.95
C ASN A 61 -14.95 8.76 10.70
N PRO A 62 -16.27 8.53 10.68
CA PRO A 62 -17.12 8.88 9.53
C PRO A 62 -17.11 10.39 9.22
N ASP A 63 -17.09 11.22 10.25
CA ASP A 63 -17.17 12.70 10.11
C ASP A 63 -15.81 13.41 10.16
N GLY A 64 -14.72 12.65 10.31
CA GLY A 64 -13.36 13.21 10.39
C GLY A 64 -12.98 13.79 11.76
N ASN A 65 -13.85 13.70 12.78
CA ASN A 65 -13.66 14.33 14.09
C ASN A 65 -13.06 13.42 15.17
N THR A 66 -12.74 12.16 14.84
CA THR A 66 -12.16 11.20 15.79
C THR A 66 -10.77 10.78 15.37
N LEU A 67 -9.81 10.84 16.31
CA LEU A 67 -8.47 10.29 16.08
C LEU A 67 -8.45 8.79 16.38
N ILE A 68 -8.14 7.98 15.37
CA ILE A 68 -8.03 6.53 15.51
C ILE A 68 -6.58 6.17 15.87
N VAL A 69 -6.42 5.54 17.04
CA VAL A 69 -5.10 5.15 17.58
C VAL A 69 -5.00 3.65 17.88
N SER A 70 -6.04 2.88 17.58
CA SER A 70 -6.18 1.46 17.90
C SER A 70 -6.29 0.60 16.63
N GLY A 71 -6.26 -0.73 16.81
CA GLY A 71 -6.22 -1.68 15.69
C GLY A 71 -5.02 -1.37 14.80
N ILE A 72 -5.13 -1.56 13.48
CA ILE A 72 -3.99 -1.39 12.54
C ILE A 72 -3.26 -0.02 12.66
N TYR A 73 -3.90 1.03 13.16
CA TYR A 73 -3.26 2.31 13.46
C TYR A 73 -2.29 2.27 14.66
N ALA A 74 -2.42 1.32 15.59
CA ALA A 74 -1.45 1.15 16.67
C ALA A 74 -0.10 0.55 16.19
N LEU A 75 -0.08 -0.15 15.04
CA LEU A 75 1.16 -0.67 14.44
C LEU A 75 2.01 0.44 13.84
N THR A 76 1.36 1.34 13.12
CA THR A 76 1.98 2.48 12.43
C THR A 76 0.95 3.58 12.28
N ARG A 77 1.40 4.83 12.33
CA ARG A 77 0.52 6.00 12.13
C ARG A 77 -0.06 6.05 10.71
N ASN A 78 0.60 5.41 9.75
CA ASN A 78 0.32 5.50 8.33
C ASN A 78 0.09 4.11 7.67
N PRO A 79 -0.84 3.29 8.16
CA PRO A 79 -0.97 1.90 7.72
C PRO A 79 -1.45 1.77 6.27
N MET A 80 -2.23 2.73 5.78
CA MET A 80 -2.67 2.78 4.38
C MET A 80 -1.49 3.02 3.43
N TYR A 81 -0.53 3.86 3.84
CA TYR A 81 0.69 4.10 3.09
C TYR A 81 1.58 2.85 3.11
N LEU A 82 1.82 2.27 4.29
CA LEU A 82 2.58 1.02 4.40
C LEU A 82 1.97 -0.11 3.53
N GLY A 83 0.65 -0.27 3.54
CA GLY A 83 -0.01 -1.25 2.68
C GLY A 83 0.17 -0.96 1.18
N THR A 84 0.19 0.31 0.78
CA THR A 84 0.48 0.72 -0.60
C THR A 84 1.93 0.43 -0.99
N LEU A 85 2.89 0.64 -0.08
CA LEU A 85 4.28 0.26 -0.31
C LEU A 85 4.39 -1.24 -0.53
N LEU A 86 3.80 -2.07 0.33
CA LEU A 86 3.84 -3.53 0.24
C LEU A 86 3.21 -4.06 -1.06
N ILE A 87 2.09 -3.48 -1.51
CA ILE A 87 1.49 -3.84 -2.81
C ILE A 87 2.46 -3.53 -3.94
N GLY A 88 3.05 -2.33 -3.96
CA GLY A 88 4.02 -1.94 -4.99
C GLY A 88 5.28 -2.80 -4.97
N THR A 89 5.85 -3.06 -3.79
CA THR A 89 6.98 -3.99 -3.60
C THR A 89 6.63 -5.39 -4.10
N GLY A 90 5.41 -5.87 -3.81
CA GLY A 90 4.93 -7.16 -4.29
C GLY A 90 4.89 -7.25 -5.82
N ILE A 91 4.32 -6.22 -6.46
CA ILE A 91 4.26 -6.09 -7.92
C ILE A 91 5.68 -6.05 -8.53
N VAL A 92 6.58 -5.22 -7.97
CA VAL A 92 7.96 -5.09 -8.45
C VAL A 92 8.70 -6.42 -8.34
N THR A 93 8.56 -7.10 -7.20
CA THR A 93 9.20 -8.41 -6.95
C THR A 93 8.70 -9.47 -7.93
N ALA A 94 7.40 -9.49 -8.23
CA ALA A 94 6.80 -10.48 -9.12
C ALA A 94 7.14 -10.28 -10.60
N LEU A 95 7.25 -9.02 -11.07
CA LEU A 95 7.27 -8.72 -12.51
C LEU A 95 8.57 -8.10 -13.04
N PHE A 96 9.30 -7.34 -12.21
CA PHE A 96 10.32 -6.41 -12.68
C PHE A 96 11.70 -6.75 -12.16
N HIS A 97 12.76 -6.31 -12.83
CA HIS A 97 14.15 -6.53 -12.38
C HIS A 97 14.44 -5.90 -11.00
N TRP A 98 15.43 -6.44 -10.29
CA TRP A 98 15.74 -6.02 -8.91
C TRP A 98 16.08 -4.52 -8.79
N TRP A 99 16.74 -3.93 -9.79
CA TRP A 99 17.09 -2.51 -9.79
C TRP A 99 15.87 -1.59 -9.84
N VAL A 100 14.75 -2.07 -10.40
CA VAL A 100 13.46 -1.34 -10.46
C VAL A 100 12.91 -1.13 -9.05
N MET A 101 13.24 -2.01 -8.10
CA MET A 101 12.90 -1.83 -6.69
C MET A 101 13.49 -0.55 -6.11
N ALA A 102 14.76 -0.25 -6.41
CA ALA A 102 15.41 0.95 -5.92
C ALA A 102 14.73 2.22 -6.46
N ILE A 103 14.35 2.22 -7.74
CA ILE A 103 13.62 3.33 -8.36
C ILE A 103 12.23 3.46 -7.74
N PHE A 104 11.49 2.35 -7.63
CA PHE A 104 10.16 2.33 -7.03
C PHE A 104 10.18 2.89 -5.60
N VAL A 105 11.09 2.40 -4.74
CA VAL A 105 11.20 2.86 -3.35
C VAL A 105 11.56 4.33 -3.29
N THR A 106 12.53 4.78 -4.11
CA THR A 106 12.93 6.21 -4.18
C THR A 106 11.72 7.09 -4.54
N VAL A 107 11.05 6.79 -5.66
CA VAL A 107 9.89 7.56 -6.13
C VAL A 107 8.76 7.52 -5.11
N TYR A 108 8.47 6.36 -4.54
CA TYR A 108 7.45 6.19 -3.52
C TYR A 108 7.73 7.09 -2.31
N LEU A 109 8.95 7.04 -1.75
CA LEU A 109 9.30 7.82 -0.57
C LEU A 109 9.29 9.32 -0.85
N SER A 110 9.79 9.76 -2.01
CA SER A 110 9.76 11.17 -2.43
C SER A 110 8.34 11.74 -2.51
N ILE A 111 7.36 10.93 -2.90
CA ILE A 111 5.95 11.35 -2.98
C ILE A 111 5.28 11.28 -1.61
N TYR A 112 5.45 10.17 -0.89
CA TYR A 112 4.62 9.87 0.28
C TYR A 112 5.17 10.41 1.59
N ILE A 113 6.48 10.65 1.75
CA ILE A 113 7.02 11.30 2.95
C ILE A 113 6.43 12.72 3.13
N PRO A 114 6.47 13.61 2.11
CA PRO A 114 5.85 14.94 2.22
C PRO A 114 4.35 14.87 2.52
N GLN A 115 3.64 13.91 1.91
CA GLN A 115 2.22 13.72 2.12
C GLN A 115 1.91 13.29 3.57
N MET A 116 2.65 12.32 4.11
CA MET A 116 2.52 11.89 5.50
C MET A 116 2.81 13.02 6.49
N ASN A 117 3.80 13.87 6.20
CA ASN A 117 4.11 15.02 7.04
C ASN A 117 3.00 16.08 7.03
N LYS A 118 2.42 16.37 5.85
CA LYS A 118 1.26 17.26 5.74
C LYS A 118 0.06 16.74 6.52
N GLU A 119 -0.24 15.44 6.42
CA GLU A 119 -1.31 14.82 7.20
C GLU A 119 -1.04 14.89 8.71
N ALA A 120 0.20 14.64 9.14
CA ALA A 120 0.58 14.77 10.53
C ALA A 120 0.42 16.20 11.07
N GLN A 121 0.73 17.23 10.27
CA GLN A 121 0.50 18.63 10.63
C GLN A 121 -1.00 18.92 10.81
N LEU A 122 -1.84 18.47 9.88
CA LEU A 122 -3.30 18.64 9.98
C LEU A 122 -3.88 17.94 11.22
N LEU A 123 -3.42 16.72 11.52
CA LEU A 123 -3.83 15.99 12.72
C LEU A 123 -3.35 16.68 13.99
N ARG A 124 -2.14 17.25 14.00
CA ARG A 124 -1.64 18.04 15.14
C ARG A 124 -2.49 19.28 15.38
N LEU A 125 -2.84 20.01 14.32
CA LEU A 125 -3.72 21.18 14.42
C LEU A 125 -5.11 20.82 14.94
N ARG A 126 -5.64 19.65 14.55
CA ARG A 126 -6.99 19.21 14.93
C ARG A 126 -7.08 18.61 16.33
N PHE A 127 -6.09 17.81 16.73
CA PHE A 127 -6.16 16.96 17.94
C PHE A 127 -5.12 17.30 19.02
N GLY A 128 -4.20 18.23 18.74
CA GLY A 128 -3.23 18.77 19.70
C GLY A 128 -2.51 17.69 20.50
N LYS A 129 -2.61 17.78 21.84
CA LYS A 129 -1.94 16.88 22.81
C LYS A 129 -2.27 15.40 22.61
N ILE A 130 -3.49 15.06 22.17
CA ILE A 130 -3.89 13.66 21.94
C ILE A 130 -3.05 13.06 20.81
N PHE A 131 -2.86 13.82 19.73
CA PHE A 131 -2.02 13.38 18.61
C PHE A 131 -0.54 13.32 19.00
N GLU A 132 -0.05 14.21 19.85
CA GLU A 132 1.33 14.15 20.34
C GLU A 132 1.59 12.89 21.17
N SER A 133 0.68 12.53 22.09
CA SER A 133 0.77 11.26 22.83
C SER A 133 0.80 10.06 21.90
N TYR A 134 -0.05 10.05 20.87
CA TYR A 134 -0.05 9.00 19.84
C TYR A 134 1.27 8.92 19.05
N CYS A 135 1.87 10.06 18.72
CA CYS A 135 3.17 10.11 18.05
C CYS A 135 4.31 9.50 18.88
N ARG A 136 4.22 9.58 20.22
CA ARG A 136 5.21 8.99 21.13
C ARG A 136 5.08 7.48 21.25
N SER A 137 3.87 6.94 21.16
CA SER A 137 3.61 5.50 21.28
C SER A 137 3.76 4.74 19.96
N THR A 138 3.59 5.40 18.82
CA THR A 138 3.40 4.73 17.53
C THR A 138 4.36 5.27 16.45
N PRO A 139 5.14 4.40 15.79
CA PRO A 139 6.08 4.81 14.76
C PRO A 139 5.36 5.40 13.54
N ILE A 140 6.08 6.22 12.76
CA ILE A 140 5.48 6.93 11.62
C ILE A 140 5.12 6.01 10.47
N PHE A 141 5.95 5.00 10.18
CA PHE A 141 5.83 4.23 8.94
C PHE A 141 6.08 2.74 9.17
N LEU A 142 7.29 2.33 9.54
CA LEU A 142 7.59 0.93 9.84
C LEU A 142 7.18 0.55 11.26
N PRO A 143 6.41 -0.54 11.45
CA PRO A 143 6.04 -1.00 12.77
C PRO A 143 7.27 -1.46 13.54
N SER A 144 7.38 -1.06 14.81
CA SER A 144 8.43 -1.58 15.67
C SER A 144 8.07 -3.00 16.13
N LEU A 145 9.07 -3.88 16.29
CA LEU A 145 8.85 -5.21 16.86
C LEU A 145 8.11 -5.12 18.20
N LYS A 146 8.47 -4.13 19.03
CA LYS A 146 7.76 -3.84 20.29
C LYS A 146 6.27 -3.54 20.09
N SER A 147 5.88 -2.79 19.04
CA SER A 147 4.46 -2.52 18.74
C SER A 147 3.72 -3.79 18.31
N ILE A 148 4.38 -4.66 17.54
CA ILE A 148 3.82 -5.95 17.12
C ILE A 148 3.58 -6.86 18.33
N PHE A 149 4.53 -6.96 19.26
CA PHE A 149 4.44 -7.85 20.43
C PHE A 149 3.66 -7.29 21.63
N LYS A 150 3.66 -5.96 21.84
CA LYS A 150 2.88 -5.30 22.93
C LYS A 150 1.37 -5.35 22.69
N SER A 151 0.98 -5.63 21.46
CA SER A 151 -0.39 -5.72 21.00
C SER A 151 -0.97 -7.12 21.29
N SER A 152 -1.69 -7.30 22.40
CA SER A 152 -2.48 -8.52 22.61
C SER A 152 -3.49 -8.70 21.44
N PRO A 153 -3.57 -9.89 20.78
CA PRO A 153 -4.55 -10.14 19.72
C PRO A 153 -5.94 -10.26 20.36
N PRO A 154 -6.95 -9.45 19.95
CA PRO A 154 -7.70 -9.75 18.71
C PRO A 154 -8.18 -8.51 17.89
N GLY A 155 -7.80 -7.29 18.26
CA GLY A 155 -8.40 -6.06 17.67
C GLY A 155 -8.03 -5.76 16.21
N TYR A 156 -6.83 -6.15 15.77
CA TYR A 156 -6.31 -5.91 14.42
C TYR A 156 -6.92 -6.82 13.34
N LEU A 157 -7.43 -7.98 13.77
CA LEU A 157 -7.82 -9.10 12.92
C LEU A 157 -9.32 -9.17 12.65
N LYS A 158 -10.14 -8.33 13.31
CA LYS A 158 -11.59 -8.27 13.08
C LYS A 158 -11.88 -7.55 11.75
N ILE A 159 -11.60 -8.20 10.62
CA ILE A 159 -11.99 -7.71 9.31
C ILE A 159 -13.45 -8.06 9.05
N LYS A 160 -14.27 -7.04 8.80
CA LYS A 160 -15.67 -7.20 8.38
C LYS A 160 -15.77 -7.33 6.85
N SER A 161 -16.71 -8.12 6.37
CA SER A 161 -16.95 -8.32 4.92
C SER A 161 -17.23 -7.01 4.18
N CYS A 162 -17.85 -6.03 4.83
CA CYS A 162 -18.11 -4.71 4.26
C CYS A 162 -16.83 -3.89 4.00
N TRP A 163 -15.74 -4.15 4.73
CA TRP A 163 -14.45 -3.50 4.51
C TRP A 163 -13.74 -4.09 3.29
N ILE A 164 -13.82 -5.41 3.14
CA ILE A 164 -13.23 -6.13 2.00
C ILE A 164 -13.82 -5.62 0.69
N LYS A 165 -15.15 -5.47 0.61
CA LYS A 165 -15.84 -4.97 -0.60
C LYS A 165 -15.28 -3.63 -1.12
N LYS A 166 -14.72 -2.78 -0.24
CA LYS A 166 -14.16 -1.47 -0.62
C LYS A 166 -12.83 -1.55 -1.37
N GLU A 167 -12.08 -2.64 -1.21
CA GLU A 167 -10.78 -2.87 -1.86
C GLU A 167 -10.80 -4.09 -2.80
N LEU A 168 -11.86 -4.92 -2.76
CA LEU A 168 -11.95 -6.18 -3.52
C LEU A 168 -11.73 -5.98 -5.02
N ILE A 169 -12.35 -4.96 -5.60
CA ILE A 169 -12.17 -4.65 -7.03
C ILE A 169 -10.70 -4.34 -7.34
N SER A 170 -10.05 -3.52 -6.50
CA SER A 170 -8.63 -3.19 -6.70
C SER A 170 -7.76 -4.43 -6.59
N LEU A 171 -7.98 -5.27 -5.57
CA LEU A 171 -7.26 -6.52 -5.37
C LEU A 171 -7.39 -7.43 -6.59
N VAL A 172 -8.61 -7.69 -7.04
CA VAL A 172 -8.88 -8.55 -8.19
C VAL A 172 -8.23 -8.00 -9.45
N LEU A 173 -8.40 -6.70 -9.74
CA LEU A 173 -7.79 -6.07 -10.92
C LEU A 173 -6.26 -6.16 -10.89
N THR A 174 -5.63 -5.89 -9.74
CA THR A 174 -4.16 -6.00 -9.63
C THR A 174 -3.69 -7.44 -9.79
N SER A 175 -4.39 -8.41 -9.20
CA SER A 175 -4.03 -9.83 -9.33
C SER A 175 -4.20 -10.33 -10.77
N VAL A 176 -5.31 -9.98 -11.43
CA VAL A 176 -5.58 -10.34 -12.84
C VAL A 176 -4.53 -9.71 -13.76
N LEU A 177 -4.16 -8.45 -13.53
CA LEU A 177 -3.12 -7.79 -14.32
C LEU A 177 -1.76 -8.50 -14.18
N ILE A 178 -1.35 -8.83 -12.96
CA ILE A 178 -0.08 -9.54 -12.70
C ILE A 178 -0.10 -10.91 -13.38
N LEU A 179 -1.16 -11.69 -13.17
CA LEU A 179 -1.31 -13.02 -13.78
C LEU A 179 -1.35 -12.93 -15.31
N GLY A 180 -2.05 -11.94 -15.86
CA GLY A 180 -2.11 -11.70 -17.30
C GLY A 180 -0.73 -11.40 -17.89
N ILE A 181 0.08 -10.55 -17.24
CA ILE A 181 1.45 -10.26 -17.66
C ILE A 181 2.33 -11.52 -17.59
N ILE A 182 2.22 -12.31 -16.51
CA ILE A 182 2.97 -13.56 -16.36
C ILE A 182 2.60 -14.56 -17.45
N LEU A 183 1.31 -14.79 -17.68
CA LEU A 183 0.80 -15.72 -18.71
C LEU A 183 1.18 -15.28 -20.12
N TRP A 184 1.00 -14.00 -20.44
CA TRP A 184 1.39 -13.43 -21.73
C TRP A 184 2.86 -13.66 -22.03
N ARG A 185 3.74 -13.52 -21.02
CA ARG A 185 5.17 -13.80 -21.18
C ARG A 185 5.48 -15.29 -21.34
N ILE A 186 4.78 -16.17 -20.65
CA ILE A 186 4.92 -17.62 -20.84
C ILE A 186 4.52 -18.02 -22.28
N LEU A 187 3.50 -17.36 -22.84
CA LEU A 187 2.97 -17.65 -24.18
C LEU A 187 3.84 -17.07 -25.31
N ILE A 188 4.42 -15.87 -25.13
CA ILE A 188 5.29 -15.21 -26.13
C ILE A 188 6.76 -15.59 -25.98
N GLY A 189 7.19 -16.00 -24.79
CA GLY A 189 8.53 -16.52 -24.53
C GLY A 189 8.77 -17.95 -25.03
N ARG A 190 7.88 -18.48 -25.88
CA ARG A 190 8.11 -19.66 -26.73
C ARG A 190 8.37 -19.22 -28.16
#